data_AF-A0A031HQZ5-F1
#
_entry.id   AF-A0A031HQZ5-F1
#
_cell.length_a   1.000
_cell.length_b   1.000
_cell.length_c   1.000
_cell.angle_alpha   90.00
_cell.angle_beta   90.00
_cell.angle_gamma   90.00
#
_symmetry.space_group_name_H-M   'P 1'
#
loop_
_entity.id
_entity.type
_entity.pdbx_description
1 polymer ?
#
loop_
_entity_poly.entity_id
_entity_poly.type
_entity_poly.pdbx_seq_one_letter_code
_entity_poly.pdbx_strand_id
1 'polypeptide(L)'
;MITAIREVRRAKGMTLDAVARACIPPTTAQTIGRLETGPRPVSVAWLTRTAAALGAAPADLVTLPDRATLPVAATLDADGAHAPRQSLTLVPPEPSAGSVAISVDGSVGDYRAGDAIWCELRTPDRFGEALNRDVLVPVAAGRFLFARLIRAL
;
A
#
# COMPACT_ATOMS: atom_id res chain seq x y z
N MET A 1 6.74 3.46 -10.34
CA MET A 1 5.34 3.86 -10.57
C MET A 1 5.04 3.58 -12.04
N ILE A 2 4.31 2.51 -12.30
CA ILE A 2 3.80 2.22 -13.64
C ILE A 2 2.57 3.11 -13.81
N THR A 3 2.53 3.97 -14.83
CA THR A 3 1.37 4.83 -15.07
C THR A 3 0.35 4.10 -15.94
N ALA A 4 -0.94 4.25 -15.66
CA ALA A 4 -2.03 3.70 -16.47
C ALA A 4 -2.37 4.61 -17.68
N ILE A 5 -1.58 5.67 -17.90
CA ILE A 5 -1.81 6.70 -18.94
C ILE A 5 -2.02 6.06 -20.31
N ARG A 6 -1.19 5.08 -20.68
CA ARG A 6 -1.28 4.40 -21.97
C ARG A 6 -2.58 3.62 -22.13
N GLU A 7 -3.03 2.96 -21.07
CA GLU A 7 -4.24 2.13 -21.06
C GLU A 7 -5.48 3.02 -21.16
N VAL A 8 -5.55 4.06 -20.32
CA VAL A 8 -6.66 5.03 -20.34
C VAL A 8 -6.75 5.74 -21.69
N ARG A 9 -5.61 6.17 -22.26
CA ARG A 9 -5.58 6.79 -23.60
C ARG A 9 -6.12 5.84 -24.67
N ARG A 10 -5.70 4.58 -24.66
CA ARG A 10 -6.15 3.56 -25.62
C ARG A 10 -7.65 3.28 -25.47
N ALA A 11 -8.16 3.18 -24.23
CA ALA A 11 -9.58 3.01 -23.96
C ALA A 11 -10.43 4.18 -24.47
N LYS A 12 -9.88 5.41 -24.42
CA LYS A 12 -10.50 6.62 -24.98
C LYS A 12 -10.31 6.76 -26.51
N GLY A 13 -9.61 5.83 -27.17
CA GLY A 13 -9.34 5.88 -28.61
C GLY A 13 -8.46 7.06 -29.05
N MET A 14 -7.72 7.69 -28.14
CA MET A 14 -6.93 8.89 -28.43
C MET A 14 -5.51 8.54 -28.90
N THR A 15 -4.99 9.29 -29.87
CA THR A 15 -3.57 9.22 -30.26
C THR A 15 -2.70 10.02 -29.27
N LEU A 16 -1.39 9.76 -29.24
CA LEU A 16 -0.45 10.57 -28.44
C LEU A 16 -0.54 12.07 -28.79
N ASP A 17 -0.69 12.36 -30.08
CA ASP A 17 -0.87 13.73 -30.58
C ASP A 17 -2.18 14.36 -30.11
N ALA A 18 -3.28 13.62 -30.14
CA ALA A 18 -4.58 14.11 -29.66
C ALA A 18 -4.53 14.50 -28.18
N VAL A 19 -3.89 13.68 -27.34
CA VAL A 19 -3.70 14.00 -25.91
C VAL A 19 -2.76 15.20 -25.75
N ALA A 20 -1.67 15.26 -26.52
CA ALA A 20 -0.71 16.35 -26.45
C ALA A 20 -1.35 17.71 -26.77
N ARG A 21 -2.26 17.76 -27.75
CA ARG A 21 -3.04 18.95 -28.10
C ARG A 21 -4.14 19.29 -27.09
N ALA A 22 -4.73 18.29 -26.44
CA ALA A 22 -5.75 18.50 -25.41
C ALA A 22 -5.16 18.97 -24.06
N CYS A 23 -3.87 18.78 -23.82
CA CYS A 23 -3.17 19.31 -22.65
C CYS A 23 -3.18 20.85 -22.61
N ILE A 24 -3.23 21.41 -21.39
CA ILE A 24 -3.12 22.86 -21.15
C ILE A 24 -1.96 23.12 -20.17
N PRO A 25 -0.91 23.85 -20.59
CA PRO A 25 -0.62 24.26 -21.97
C PRO A 25 -0.37 23.04 -22.89
N PRO A 26 -0.57 23.19 -24.22
CA PRO A 26 -0.30 22.12 -25.19
C PRO A 26 1.14 21.63 -25.10
N THR A 27 1.35 20.35 -25.39
CA THR A 27 2.67 19.71 -25.38
C THR A 27 2.90 18.89 -26.65
N THR A 28 3.91 18.02 -26.66
CA THR A 28 4.25 17.17 -27.80
C THR A 28 3.88 15.71 -27.57
N ALA A 29 3.55 15.00 -28.64
CA ALA A 29 3.31 13.54 -28.61
C ALA A 29 4.51 12.78 -28.00
N GLN A 30 5.73 13.25 -28.22
CA GLN A 30 6.94 12.69 -27.62
C GLN A 30 6.94 12.84 -26.08
N THR A 31 6.48 13.97 -25.57
CA THR A 31 6.36 14.19 -24.12
C THR A 31 5.34 13.22 -23.53
N ILE A 32 4.16 13.09 -24.14
CA ILE A 32 3.16 12.10 -23.70
C ILE A 32 3.72 10.68 -23.76
N GLY A 33 4.43 10.31 -24.83
CA GLY A 33 5.07 9.00 -24.94
C GLY A 33 6.08 8.74 -23.81
N ARG A 34 6.87 9.75 -23.43
CA ARG A 34 7.78 9.66 -22.27
C ARG A 34 7.04 9.52 -20.94
N LEU A 35 5.84 10.09 -20.79
CA LEU A 35 5.02 9.91 -19.59
C LEU A 35 4.41 8.49 -19.52
N GLU A 36 4.16 7.87 -20.68
CA GLU A 36 3.64 6.51 -20.78
C GLU A 36 4.69 5.42 -20.54
N THR A 37 5.94 5.65 -20.95
CA THR A 37 6.96 4.58 -20.96
C THR A 37 8.30 4.99 -20.32
N GLY A 38 8.40 6.21 -19.80
CA GLY A 38 9.65 6.73 -19.25
C GLY A 38 10.03 6.06 -17.93
N PRO A 39 11.33 5.88 -17.65
CA PRO A 39 11.80 5.24 -16.41
C PRO A 39 11.69 6.15 -15.17
N ARG A 40 11.33 7.43 -15.34
CA ARG A 40 11.23 8.41 -14.27
C ARG A 40 9.79 8.53 -13.77
N PRO A 41 9.56 8.69 -12.45
CA PRO A 41 8.24 8.94 -11.90
C PRO A 41 7.62 10.20 -12.53
N VAL A 42 6.33 10.11 -12.89
CA VAL A 42 5.57 11.26 -13.40
C VAL A 42 5.18 12.16 -12.23
N SER A 43 5.40 13.47 -12.37
CA SER A 43 4.99 14.42 -11.33
C SER A 43 3.47 14.56 -11.24
N VAL A 44 2.96 14.93 -10.06
CA VAL A 44 1.53 15.20 -9.83
C VAL A 44 0.99 16.23 -10.83
N ALA A 45 1.75 17.29 -11.11
CA ALA A 45 1.35 18.31 -12.08
C ALA A 45 1.13 17.73 -13.49
N TRP A 46 1.97 16.79 -13.91
CA TRP A 46 1.80 16.10 -15.19
C TRP A 46 0.63 15.10 -15.17
N LEU A 47 0.42 14.38 -14.07
CA LEU A 47 -0.74 13.50 -13.90
C LEU A 47 -2.04 14.29 -14.02
N THR A 48 -2.19 15.38 -13.26
CA THR A 48 -3.41 16.21 -13.30
C THR A 48 -3.66 16.79 -14.69
N ARG A 49 -2.62 17.29 -15.35
CA ARG A 49 -2.74 17.84 -16.72
C ARG A 49 -3.16 16.76 -17.71
N THR A 50 -2.54 15.59 -17.67
CA THR A 50 -2.82 14.50 -18.60
C THR A 50 -4.19 13.88 -18.35
N ALA A 51 -4.63 13.82 -17.08
CA ALA A 51 -5.96 13.35 -16.70
C ALA A 51 -7.06 14.26 -17.26
N ALA A 52 -6.87 15.58 -17.13
CA ALA A 52 -7.78 16.56 -17.74
C ALA A 52 -7.85 16.39 -19.27
N ALA A 53 -6.70 16.21 -19.93
CA ALA A 53 -6.64 15.99 -21.38
C ALA A 53 -7.32 14.68 -21.84
N LEU A 54 -7.32 13.66 -20.99
CA LEU A 54 -7.95 12.36 -21.23
C LEU A 54 -9.42 12.29 -20.79
N GLY A 55 -9.92 13.32 -20.11
CA GLY A 55 -11.25 13.30 -19.50
C GLY A 55 -11.39 12.15 -18.48
N ALA A 56 -10.40 12.03 -17.58
CA ALA A 56 -10.33 11.04 -16.51
C ALA A 56 -9.93 11.71 -15.18
N ALA A 57 -10.12 11.04 -14.06
CA ALA A 57 -9.60 11.51 -12.78
C ALA A 57 -8.08 11.23 -12.71
N PRO A 58 -7.28 12.07 -12.03
CA PRO A 58 -5.84 11.81 -11.86
C PRO A 58 -5.53 10.45 -11.23
N ALA A 59 -6.42 9.97 -10.35
CA ALA A 59 -6.31 8.65 -9.73
C ALA A 59 -6.37 7.50 -10.75
N ASP A 60 -7.15 7.65 -11.83
CA ASP A 60 -7.30 6.64 -12.89
C ASP A 60 -6.01 6.45 -13.71
N LEU A 61 -5.07 7.40 -13.64
CA LEU A 61 -3.80 7.34 -14.37
C LEU A 61 -2.66 6.69 -13.57
N VAL A 62 -2.93 6.31 -12.33
CA VAL A 62 -1.93 5.69 -11.44
C VAL A 62 -2.23 4.21 -11.34
N THR A 63 -1.29 3.37 -11.75
CA THR A 63 -1.36 1.94 -11.40
C THR A 63 -0.91 1.85 -9.94
N LEU A 64 -1.84 1.54 -9.05
CA LEU A 64 -1.47 1.11 -7.71
C LEU A 64 -0.59 -0.14 -7.85
N PRO A 65 0.47 -0.31 -7.04
CA PRO A 65 1.23 -1.55 -7.05
C PRO A 65 0.25 -2.71 -6.89
N ASP A 66 0.43 -3.72 -7.74
CA ASP A 66 -0.42 -4.90 -7.75
C ASP A 66 -0.43 -5.49 -6.34
N ARG A 67 -1.55 -5.36 -5.62
CA ARG A 67 -1.71 -6.00 -4.31
C ARG A 67 -1.99 -7.46 -4.59
N ALA A 68 -0.92 -8.22 -4.78
CA ALA A 68 -1.02 -9.66 -4.97
C ALA A 68 -1.82 -10.24 -3.79
N THR A 69 -3.01 -10.76 -4.09
CA THR A 69 -3.80 -11.50 -3.11
C THR A 69 -3.30 -12.93 -3.07
N LEU A 70 -3.10 -13.48 -1.88
CA LEU A 70 -2.70 -14.86 -1.68
C LEU A 70 -3.94 -15.72 -1.43
N PRO A 71 -4.17 -16.80 -2.21
CA PRO A 71 -5.24 -17.74 -1.89
C PRO A 71 -4.93 -18.45 -0.56
N VAL A 72 -5.95 -18.56 0.30
CA VAL A 72 -5.83 -19.28 1.58
C VAL A 72 -5.96 -20.78 1.31
N ALA A 73 -4.87 -21.51 1.53
CA ALA A 73 -4.86 -22.97 1.38
C ALA A 73 -5.55 -23.70 2.55
N ALA A 74 -5.43 -23.16 3.77
CA ALA A 74 -6.00 -23.76 4.98
C ALA A 74 -6.25 -22.70 6.06
N THR A 75 -7.19 -22.99 6.97
CA THR A 75 -7.36 -22.31 8.26
C THR A 75 -6.78 -23.18 9.37
N LEU A 76 -6.20 -22.57 10.40
CA LEU A 76 -5.59 -23.29 11.53
C LEU A 76 -6.29 -22.89 12.83
N ASP A 77 -6.68 -23.88 13.64
CA ASP A 77 -7.25 -23.70 14.97
C ASP A 77 -6.69 -24.76 15.95
N ALA A 78 -7.33 -24.89 17.12
CA ALA A 78 -6.91 -25.85 18.15
C ALA A 78 -7.07 -27.32 17.73
N ASP A 79 -7.95 -27.62 16.78
CA ASP A 79 -8.19 -28.98 16.27
C ASP A 79 -7.30 -29.32 15.07
N GLY A 80 -6.68 -28.31 14.44
CA GLY A 80 -5.65 -28.49 13.41
C GLY A 80 -5.87 -27.64 12.16
N ALA A 81 -5.28 -28.08 11.04
CA ALA A 81 -5.37 -27.40 9.76
C ALA A 81 -6.56 -27.95 8.94
N HIS A 82 -7.41 -27.03 8.46
CA HIS A 82 -8.66 -27.35 7.78
C HIS A 82 -8.79 -26.63 6.44
N ALA A 83 -9.42 -27.27 5.46
CA ALA A 83 -9.77 -26.59 4.22
C ALA A 83 -10.83 -25.49 4.48
N PRO A 84 -10.70 -24.30 3.89
CA PRO A 84 -11.70 -23.25 4.03
C PRO A 84 -13.07 -23.70 3.50
N ARG A 85 -14.17 -23.35 4.19
CA ARG A 85 -15.55 -23.67 3.74
C ARG A 85 -15.97 -22.93 2.47
N GLN A 86 -15.28 -21.84 2.15
CA GLN A 86 -15.45 -21.02 0.96
C GLN A 86 -14.08 -20.49 0.51
N SER A 87 -13.93 -20.11 -0.74
CA SER A 87 -12.69 -19.50 -1.23
C SER A 87 -12.36 -18.23 -0.44
N LEU A 88 -11.15 -18.17 0.11
CA LEU A 88 -10.63 -17.03 0.87
C LEU A 88 -9.32 -16.55 0.25
N THR A 89 -9.08 -15.25 0.33
CA THR A 89 -7.81 -14.61 -0.04
C THR A 89 -7.33 -13.69 1.06
N LEU A 90 -6.01 -13.57 1.21
CA LEU A 90 -5.37 -12.63 2.14
C LEU A 90 -4.52 -11.64 1.36
N VAL A 91 -4.41 -10.42 1.89
CA VAL A 91 -3.48 -9.41 1.38
C VAL A 91 -2.21 -9.48 2.25
N PRO A 92 -1.03 -9.72 1.68
CA PRO A 92 0.23 -9.65 2.41
C PRO A 92 0.41 -8.28 3.09
N PRO A 93 0.95 -8.22 4.31
CA PRO A 93 1.28 -6.95 4.93
C PRO A 93 2.41 -6.26 4.15
N GLU A 94 2.24 -4.97 3.87
CA GLU A 94 3.28 -4.12 3.28
C GLU A 94 3.80 -3.13 4.33
N PRO A 95 5.13 -2.95 4.46
CA PRO A 95 5.68 -2.02 5.43
C PRO A 95 5.47 -0.59 4.95
N SER A 96 4.85 0.24 5.79
CA SER A 96 4.74 1.67 5.52
C SER A 96 6.05 2.39 5.89
N ALA A 97 6.25 3.60 5.34
CA ALA A 97 7.40 4.42 5.70
C ALA A 97 7.44 4.68 7.21
N GLY A 98 8.56 4.35 7.86
CA GLY A 98 8.71 4.47 9.32
C GLY A 98 8.22 3.26 10.13
N SER A 99 7.77 2.18 9.47
CA SER A 99 7.51 0.90 10.15
C SER A 99 8.79 0.33 10.76
N VAL A 100 8.64 -0.35 11.89
CA VAL A 100 9.71 -1.06 12.60
C VAL A 100 9.32 -2.52 12.80
N ALA A 101 10.27 -3.38 13.19
CA ALA A 101 10.02 -4.80 13.42
C ALA A 101 10.56 -5.25 14.79
N ILE A 102 9.95 -6.30 15.33
CA ILE A 102 10.41 -7.02 16.52
C ILE A 102 10.78 -8.45 16.09
N SER A 103 12.00 -8.88 16.40
CA SER A 103 12.40 -10.29 16.33
C SER A 103 11.97 -10.99 17.62
N VAL A 104 11.27 -12.12 17.51
CA VAL A 104 10.84 -12.90 18.68
C VAL A 104 11.89 -13.98 18.94
N ASP A 105 12.80 -13.72 19.88
CA ASP A 105 13.88 -14.67 20.19
C ASP A 105 13.43 -15.80 21.13
N GLY A 106 12.37 -15.58 21.91
CA GLY A 106 11.78 -16.55 22.81
C GLY A 106 10.26 -16.51 22.74
N SER A 107 9.61 -17.68 22.76
CA SER A 107 8.15 -17.77 22.64
C SER A 107 7.46 -17.07 23.83
N VAL A 108 6.47 -16.24 23.54
CA VAL A 108 5.74 -15.45 24.54
C VAL A 108 4.30 -15.22 24.08
N GLY A 109 3.33 -15.60 24.93
CA GLY A 109 1.91 -15.52 24.57
C GLY A 109 1.61 -16.28 23.26
N ASP A 110 1.03 -15.57 22.30
CA ASP A 110 0.70 -16.08 20.97
C ASP A 110 1.87 -16.05 19.97
N TYR A 111 3.01 -15.45 20.33
CA TYR A 111 4.18 -15.29 19.46
C TYR A 111 5.21 -16.39 19.69
N ARG A 112 5.73 -16.98 18.61
CA ARG A 112 6.69 -18.09 18.64
C ARG A 112 8.11 -17.61 18.35
N ALA A 113 9.09 -18.31 18.92
CA ALA A 113 10.50 -18.03 18.65
C ALA A 113 10.79 -18.19 17.15
N GLY A 114 11.45 -17.19 16.56
CA GLY A 114 11.68 -17.07 15.13
C GLY A 114 10.63 -16.24 14.37
N ASP A 115 9.52 -15.87 15.01
CA ASP A 115 8.54 -14.96 14.40
C ASP A 115 9.12 -13.54 14.25
N ALA A 116 8.63 -12.82 13.25
CA ALA A 116 8.88 -11.40 13.07
C ALA A 116 7.55 -10.64 13.18
N ILE A 117 7.48 -9.66 14.09
CA ILE A 117 6.30 -8.81 14.27
C ILE A 117 6.54 -7.48 13.58
N TRP A 118 5.64 -7.11 12.66
CA TRP A 118 5.73 -5.89 11.86
C TRP A 118 4.87 -4.82 12.50
N CYS A 119 5.48 -3.69 12.86
CA CYS A 119 4.85 -2.63 13.63
C CYS A 119 4.72 -1.38 12.77
N GLU A 120 3.48 -0.89 12.63
CA GLU A 120 3.22 0.40 12.03
C GLU A 120 3.31 1.50 13.10
N LEU A 121 4.02 2.58 12.81
CA LEU A 121 4.13 3.71 13.72
C LEU A 121 2.78 4.43 13.85
N ARG A 122 2.36 4.69 15.10
CA ARG A 122 1.16 5.47 15.41
C ARG A 122 1.56 6.79 16.05
N THR A 123 1.05 7.89 15.50
CA THR A 123 1.20 9.23 16.08
C THR A 123 0.21 9.42 17.24
N PRO A 124 0.46 10.36 18.17
CA PRO A 124 -0.40 10.56 19.35
C PRO A 124 -1.88 10.79 19.02
N ASP A 125 -2.17 11.49 17.92
CA ASP A 125 -3.54 11.74 17.42
C ASP A 125 -4.28 10.46 17.01
N ARG A 126 -3.56 9.35 16.77
CA ARG A 126 -4.11 8.04 16.38
C ARG A 126 -4.04 6.98 17.46
N PHE A 127 -3.73 7.33 18.71
CA PHE A 127 -3.66 6.36 19.81
C PHE A 127 -4.98 5.63 20.05
N GLY A 128 -6.12 6.25 19.75
CA GLY A 128 -7.43 5.59 19.81
C GLY A 128 -7.51 4.33 18.93
N GLU A 129 -6.81 4.31 17.79
CA GLU A 129 -6.78 3.17 16.87
C GLU A 129 -5.94 2.00 17.39
N ALA A 130 -5.04 2.27 18.34
CA ALA A 130 -4.17 1.28 18.97
C ALA A 130 -4.81 0.61 20.20
N LEU A 131 -5.97 1.07 20.66
CA LEU A 131 -6.68 0.43 21.76
C LEU A 131 -7.01 -1.04 21.44
N ASN A 132 -6.82 -1.91 22.43
CA ASN A 132 -6.96 -3.36 22.37
C ASN A 132 -6.01 -4.05 21.38
N ARG A 133 -4.96 -3.37 20.93
CA ARG A 133 -3.89 -3.96 20.11
C ARG A 133 -2.62 -4.10 20.91
N ASP A 134 -1.78 -5.06 20.52
CA ASP A 134 -0.44 -5.21 21.07
C ASP A 134 0.45 -4.12 20.47
N VAL A 135 1.11 -3.36 21.34
CA VAL A 135 1.89 -2.17 21.00
C VAL A 135 3.31 -2.26 21.55
N LEU A 136 4.26 -1.73 20.78
CA LEU A 136 5.63 -1.50 21.23
C LEU A 136 5.78 -0.05 21.65
N VAL A 137 6.18 0.19 22.89
CA VAL A 137 6.33 1.54 23.46
C VAL A 137 7.76 1.72 23.97
N PRO A 138 8.50 2.74 23.51
CA PRO A 138 9.80 3.07 24.10
C PRO A 138 9.62 3.62 25.51
N VAL A 139 10.47 3.18 26.43
CA VAL A 139 10.51 3.69 27.81
C VAL A 139 11.92 4.17 28.15
N ALA A 140 12.09 4.72 29.36
CA ALA A 140 13.37 5.26 29.80
C ALA A 140 14.53 4.26 29.69
N ALA A 141 15.72 4.81 29.41
CA ALA A 141 16.99 4.10 29.28
C ALA A 141 17.04 3.08 28.12
N GLY A 142 16.45 3.43 26.97
CA GLY A 142 16.57 2.62 25.73
C GLY A 142 15.84 1.28 25.78
N ARG A 143 14.93 1.11 26.73
CA ARG A 143 14.11 -0.09 26.88
C ARG A 143 12.79 0.05 26.13
N PHE A 144 12.13 -1.07 25.93
CA PHE A 144 10.81 -1.13 25.30
C PHE A 144 9.86 -1.96 26.16
N LEU A 145 8.58 -1.59 26.13
CA LEU A 145 7.48 -2.43 26.60
C LEU A 145 6.70 -2.93 25.39
N PHE A 146 6.37 -4.22 25.39
CA PHE A 146 5.48 -4.83 24.42
C PHE A 146 4.29 -5.44 25.15
N ALA A 147 3.10 -4.86 24.95
CA ALA A 147 1.89 -5.24 25.68
C ALA A 147 0.63 -4.75 24.98
N ARG A 148 -0.53 -5.25 25.38
CA ARG A 148 -1.83 -4.77 24.90
C ARG A 148 -2.16 -3.39 25.47
N LEU A 149 -2.41 -2.42 24.60
CA LEU A 149 -2.89 -1.11 25.02
C LEU A 149 -4.35 -1.20 25.45
N ILE A 150 -4.64 -0.81 26.68
CA ILE A 150 -5.99 -0.76 27.23
C ILE A 150 -6.35 0.65 27.67
N ARG A 151 -7.64 0.98 27.71
CA ARG A 151 -8.10 2.24 28.29
C ARG A 151 -8.04 2.12 29.81
N ALA A 152 -7.37 3.06 30.48
CA ALA A 152 -7.49 3.18 31.93
C ALA A 152 -8.93 3.53 32.31
N LEU A 153 -9.46 2.86 33.33
CA LEU A 153 -10.80 3.12 33.88
C LEU A 153 -10.80 4.39 34.73
#